data_AF-A0A836G437-F1
#
_entry.id   AF-A0A836G437-F1
#
_cell.length_a   1.000
_cell.length_b   1.000
_cell.length_c   1.000
_cell.angle_alpha   90.00
_cell.angle_beta   90.00
_cell.angle_gamma   90.00
#
_symmetry.space_group_name_H-M   'P 1'
#
loop_
_entity.id
_entity.type
_entity.pdbx_description
1 polymer ?
#
loop_
_entity_poly.entity_id
_entity_poly.type
_entity_poly.pdbx_seq_one_letter_code
_entity_poly.pdbx_strand_id
1 'polypeptide(L)'
;MKSAMTIFRRIRTNEFAVAFRTCYRKYCTTENDTTTTTTTQKVIHPYNRIHPWKSENEFAKDLLKNVIYNSDGIIAINKPYGISLYPKSNTNAQLHLYHKIAGAADYFLNDVLPYLAKELNVPILIPSFGAEKYMSGVYVFGINEKVCQQLELSRRRIQSRYRKYWVVTTRVPNEIKGKHRLAMVLKTSASGNKKPIILTQWSNNAVKRNEAKIMNIDYKVISNSMHNLSSLIEIVSSSRKWHSIRLFASTMLYSPILGDNVHGSRVQEIMGTWLKIDPFADSSCDLPKINRQLLELLNIKPSQQEIIPVHLHLKSVHLIIGKEKKDLVIEAPLMDPFDWTCKQLKFKIPDEIRNSSNEDNEEELVYMNAHDGN
;
A
#
# COMPACT_ATOMS: atom_id res chain seq x y z
N MET A 1 22.04 43.31 -1.91
CA MET A 1 21.30 43.00 -0.66
C MET A 1 19.78 42.81 -0.88
N LYS A 2 19.33 42.06 -1.90
CA LYS A 2 17.89 41.78 -2.15
C LYS A 2 17.49 40.29 -2.03
N SER A 3 18.43 39.40 -1.70
CA SER A 3 18.20 37.94 -1.68
C SER A 3 17.80 37.39 -0.29
N ALA A 4 18.16 38.07 0.80
CA ALA A 4 17.86 37.62 2.16
C ALA A 4 16.37 37.82 2.55
N MET A 5 15.74 38.90 2.08
CA MET A 5 14.34 39.21 2.45
C MET A 5 13.32 38.20 1.91
N THR A 6 13.58 37.61 0.74
CA THR A 6 12.67 36.63 0.11
C THR A 6 12.74 35.27 0.80
N ILE A 7 13.91 34.89 1.33
CA ILE A 7 14.11 33.65 2.09
C ILE A 7 13.42 33.74 3.47
N PHE A 8 13.57 34.88 4.16
CA PHE A 8 12.91 35.10 5.45
C PHE A 8 11.38 35.20 5.35
N ARG A 9 10.83 35.72 4.24
CA ARG A 9 9.38 35.74 4.02
C ARG A 9 8.79 34.33 3.85
N ARG A 10 9.52 33.42 3.19
CA ARG A 10 9.04 32.06 2.87
C ARG A 10 9.11 31.08 4.04
N ILE A 11 10.08 31.26 4.94
CA ILE A 11 10.20 30.44 6.17
C ILE A 11 9.08 30.81 7.15
N ARG A 12 8.81 32.12 7.35
CA ARG A 12 7.71 32.58 8.21
C ARG A 12 6.35 32.12 7.72
N THR A 13 6.05 32.14 6.42
CA THR A 13 4.71 31.71 5.95
C THR A 13 4.47 30.22 6.16
N ASN A 14 5.50 29.38 6.11
CA ASN A 14 5.36 27.93 6.30
C ASN A 14 5.20 27.57 7.78
N GLU A 15 5.96 28.20 8.68
CA GLU A 15 5.78 28.05 10.12
C GLU A 15 4.42 28.59 10.59
N PHE A 16 3.97 29.72 10.05
CA PHE A 16 2.64 30.25 10.33
C PHE A 16 1.53 29.37 9.77
N ALA A 17 1.66 28.81 8.56
CA ALA A 17 0.66 27.90 8.02
C ALA A 17 0.57 26.58 8.81
N VAL A 18 1.71 26.05 9.27
CA VAL A 18 1.77 24.88 10.17
C VAL A 18 1.19 25.22 11.55
N ALA A 19 1.52 26.38 12.11
CA ALA A 19 0.98 26.85 13.39
C ALA A 19 -0.54 27.10 13.31
N PHE A 20 -1.05 27.70 12.23
CA PHE A 20 -2.48 27.88 12.00
C PHE A 20 -3.21 26.55 11.85
N ARG A 21 -2.64 25.57 11.11
CA ARG A 21 -3.20 24.21 11.01
C ARG A 21 -3.23 23.49 12.37
N THR A 22 -2.26 23.78 13.24
CA THR A 22 -2.19 23.19 14.60
C THR A 22 -3.16 23.89 15.56
N CYS A 23 -3.30 25.22 15.47
CA CYS A 23 -4.24 26.00 16.27
C CYS A 23 -5.70 25.71 15.90
N TYR A 24 -6.05 25.66 14.61
CA TYR A 24 -7.42 25.31 14.19
C TYR A 24 -7.82 23.88 14.60
N ARG A 25 -6.85 22.95 14.72
CA ARG A 25 -7.07 21.60 15.27
C ARG A 25 -7.36 21.58 16.78
N LYS A 26 -6.91 22.59 17.54
CA LYS A 26 -7.19 22.71 18.99
C LYS A 26 -8.55 23.36 19.28
N TYR A 27 -9.10 24.16 18.37
CA TYR A 27 -10.38 24.87 18.56
C TYR A 27 -11.62 24.09 18.12
N CYS A 28 -11.48 22.87 17.57
CA CYS A 28 -12.62 22.01 17.22
C CYS A 28 -12.83 20.83 18.17
N THR A 29 -12.34 20.91 19.41
CA THR A 29 -12.65 19.94 20.46
C THR A 29 -13.16 20.66 21.69
N THR A 30 -14.44 20.99 21.70
CA THR A 30 -15.29 21.13 22.89
C THR A 30 -16.69 21.52 22.43
N GLU A 31 -17.45 20.54 21.93
CA GLU A 31 -18.91 20.57 22.11
C GLU A 31 -19.28 19.34 22.93
N ASN A 32 -19.57 19.61 24.19
CA ASN A 32 -20.13 18.67 25.15
C ASN A 32 -21.60 18.46 24.81
N ASP A 33 -21.92 17.46 23.99
CA ASP A 33 -23.28 16.94 23.92
C ASP A 33 -23.58 16.15 25.21
N THR A 34 -24.09 16.88 26.19
CA THR A 34 -24.76 16.31 27.35
C THR A 34 -26.22 16.15 26.96
N THR A 35 -26.63 14.95 26.58
CA THR A 35 -28.02 14.48 26.74
C THR A 35 -28.15 12.99 26.43
N THR A 36 -28.65 12.27 27.45
CA THR A 36 -29.38 10.99 27.37
C THR A 36 -28.64 9.73 26.93
N THR A 37 -28.29 8.96 27.96
CA THR A 37 -28.12 7.50 28.02
C THR A 37 -28.95 6.71 27.00
N THR A 38 -28.25 6.17 26.00
CA THR A 38 -28.53 4.85 25.44
C THR A 38 -27.18 4.23 25.12
N THR A 39 -26.79 3.17 25.84
CA THR A 39 -25.49 2.50 25.72
C THR A 39 -25.41 1.73 24.40
N THR A 40 -25.38 2.45 23.28
CA THR A 40 -24.97 1.89 22.00
C THR A 40 -23.46 1.69 22.07
N GLN A 41 -23.01 0.44 22.08
CA GLN A 41 -21.59 0.13 21.98
C GLN A 41 -21.03 0.88 20.76
N LYS A 42 -20.12 1.82 21.00
CA LYS A 42 -19.52 2.64 19.94
C LYS A 42 -18.78 1.70 18.98
N VAL A 43 -19.36 1.43 17.81
CA VAL A 43 -18.76 0.57 16.79
C VAL A 43 -17.44 1.19 16.36
N ILE A 44 -16.33 0.56 16.73
CA ILE A 44 -14.99 1.04 16.38
C ILE A 44 -14.73 0.69 14.92
N HIS A 45 -14.45 1.70 14.10
CA HIS A 45 -14.14 1.53 12.69
C HIS A 45 -12.94 0.57 12.48
N PRO A 46 -12.98 -0.38 11.50
CA PRO A 46 -11.92 -1.37 11.28
C PRO A 46 -10.52 -0.76 11.10
N TYR A 47 -10.41 0.37 10.41
CA TYR A 47 -9.15 1.11 10.28
C TYR A 47 -8.51 1.55 11.60
N ASN A 48 -9.25 1.63 12.71
CA ASN A 48 -8.66 1.92 14.03
C ASN A 48 -8.13 0.66 14.74
N ARG A 49 -8.40 -0.53 14.19
CA ARG A 49 -8.01 -1.83 14.76
C ARG A 49 -6.89 -2.52 13.97
N ILE A 50 -6.12 -1.76 13.18
CA ILE A 50 -5.05 -2.32 12.33
C ILE A 50 -3.94 -2.98 13.17
N HIS A 51 -3.66 -2.47 14.36
CA HIS A 51 -2.76 -3.10 15.32
C HIS A 51 -3.52 -3.40 16.62
N PRO A 52 -4.08 -4.62 16.76
CA PRO A 52 -4.85 -4.99 17.94
C PRO A 52 -3.97 -5.40 19.14
N TRP A 53 -2.67 -5.56 18.95
CA TRP A 53 -1.75 -6.13 19.93
C TRP A 53 -1.42 -5.16 21.07
N LYS A 54 -1.40 -5.68 22.30
CA LYS A 54 -1.05 -4.93 23.51
C LYS A 54 0.39 -5.21 23.98
N SER A 55 1.03 -6.26 23.44
CA SER A 55 2.40 -6.64 23.75
C SER A 55 3.13 -7.19 22.53
N GLU A 56 4.47 -7.17 22.58
CA GLU A 56 5.32 -7.79 21.55
C GLU A 56 5.06 -9.28 21.41
N ASN A 57 4.75 -9.99 22.50
CA ASN A 57 4.43 -11.40 22.48
C ASN A 57 3.11 -11.69 21.73
N GLU A 58 2.09 -10.85 21.91
CA GLU A 58 0.84 -10.97 21.14
C GLU A 58 1.09 -10.72 19.65
N PHE A 59 1.89 -9.70 19.33
CA PHE A 59 2.29 -9.39 17.97
C PHE A 59 3.07 -10.54 17.33
N ALA A 60 4.02 -11.14 18.04
CA ALA A 60 4.82 -12.25 17.54
C ALA A 60 3.97 -13.52 17.32
N LYS A 61 3.04 -13.82 18.22
CA LYS A 61 2.07 -14.92 18.05
C LYS A 61 1.14 -14.70 16.87
N ASP A 62 0.71 -13.46 16.63
CA ASP A 62 -0.11 -13.10 15.48
C ASP A 62 0.66 -13.25 14.17
N LEU A 63 1.93 -12.83 14.13
CA LEU A 63 2.80 -13.07 12.97
C LEU A 63 3.04 -14.55 12.69
N LEU A 64 3.15 -15.37 13.74
CA LEU A 64 3.32 -16.82 13.59
C LEU A 64 2.09 -17.45 12.90
N LYS A 65 0.88 -17.00 13.26
CA LYS A 65 -0.36 -17.41 12.56
C LYS A 65 -0.39 -16.96 11.11
N ASN A 66 0.29 -15.86 10.80
CA ASN A 66 0.38 -15.27 9.47
C ASN A 66 1.53 -15.85 8.62
N VAL A 67 2.16 -16.97 9.02
CA VAL A 67 3.13 -17.68 8.18
C VAL A 67 2.39 -18.33 7.01
N ILE A 68 2.76 -17.93 5.78
CA ILE A 68 2.13 -18.38 4.53
C ILE A 68 2.99 -19.38 3.74
N TYR A 69 4.27 -19.50 4.10
CA TYR A 69 5.18 -20.47 3.48
C TYR A 69 6.31 -20.83 4.45
N ASN A 70 6.62 -22.11 4.55
CA ASN A 70 7.73 -22.63 5.34
C ASN A 70 8.25 -23.94 4.70
N SER A 71 9.15 -23.81 3.73
CA SER A 71 9.77 -24.95 3.05
C SER A 71 11.09 -24.53 2.41
N ASP A 72 11.97 -25.49 2.11
CA ASP A 72 13.22 -25.26 1.37
C ASP A 72 14.17 -24.23 2.02
N GLY A 73 14.05 -24.04 3.33
CA GLY A 73 14.77 -23.02 4.09
C GLY A 73 14.32 -21.58 3.85
N ILE A 74 13.17 -21.39 3.18
CA ILE A 74 12.53 -20.11 2.95
C ILE A 74 11.29 -20.04 3.82
N ILE A 75 11.15 -18.93 4.53
CA ILE A 75 9.97 -18.64 5.34
C ILE A 75 9.34 -17.37 4.79
N ALA A 76 8.02 -17.36 4.62
CA ALA A 76 7.30 -16.14 4.27
C ALA A 76 6.11 -15.92 5.19
N ILE A 77 5.86 -14.65 5.51
CA ILE A 77 4.72 -14.20 6.31
C ILE A 77 3.85 -13.26 5.49
N ASN A 78 2.58 -13.18 5.84
CA ASN A 78 1.71 -12.08 5.45
C ASN A 78 1.93 -10.92 6.44
N LYS A 79 2.76 -9.94 6.06
CA LYS A 79 3.10 -8.82 6.93
C LYS A 79 1.90 -7.87 7.07
N PRO A 80 1.50 -7.48 8.29
CA PRO A 80 0.47 -6.47 8.49
C PRO A 80 0.93 -5.08 8.02
N TYR A 81 -0.03 -4.23 7.65
CA TYR A 81 0.23 -2.82 7.31
C TYR A 81 0.82 -2.08 8.51
N GLY A 82 1.64 -1.06 8.28
CA GLY A 82 2.11 -0.14 9.32
C GLY A 82 3.37 -0.58 10.07
N ILE A 83 3.72 -1.86 10.04
CA ILE A 83 4.91 -2.41 10.71
C ILE A 83 6.19 -2.21 9.88
N SER A 84 7.22 -1.63 10.49
CA SER A 84 8.54 -1.44 9.88
C SER A 84 9.46 -2.62 10.18
N LEU A 85 10.45 -2.85 9.31
CA LEU A 85 11.47 -3.88 9.55
C LEU A 85 12.39 -3.50 10.71
N TYR A 86 12.91 -2.27 10.67
CA TYR A 86 13.86 -1.75 11.65
C TYR A 86 13.29 -0.54 12.39
N PRO A 87 13.78 -0.27 13.62
CA PRO A 87 13.55 0.98 14.31
C PRO A 87 14.00 2.17 13.46
N LYS A 88 13.32 3.30 13.65
CA LYS A 88 13.54 4.50 12.83
C LYS A 88 14.97 5.00 13.01
N SER A 89 15.71 5.19 11.91
CA SER A 89 16.75 6.21 11.88
C SER A 89 16.06 7.57 11.67
N ASN A 90 16.56 8.63 12.29
CA ASN A 90 16.00 10.01 12.28
C ASN A 90 15.92 10.69 10.88
N THR A 91 15.92 9.93 9.79
CA THR A 91 16.33 10.43 8.48
C THR A 91 15.26 11.20 7.70
N ASN A 92 13.96 11.18 8.05
CA ASN A 92 12.95 12.00 7.35
C ASN A 92 11.69 12.31 8.19
N ALA A 93 11.77 13.30 9.10
CA ALA A 93 10.62 13.77 9.88
C ALA A 93 9.40 14.18 9.02
N GLN A 94 9.63 14.62 7.77
CA GLN A 94 8.57 15.11 6.89
C GLN A 94 7.59 14.01 6.40
N LEU A 95 8.05 12.77 6.16
CA LEU A 95 7.14 11.69 5.71
C LEU A 95 6.16 11.25 6.82
N HIS A 96 6.53 11.47 8.08
CA HIS A 96 5.72 11.12 9.24
C HIS A 96 4.56 12.08 9.50
N LEU A 97 4.65 13.33 9.02
CA LEU A 97 3.55 14.29 9.14
C LEU A 97 2.30 13.86 8.33
N TYR A 98 2.48 13.06 7.28
CA TYR A 98 1.42 12.76 6.32
C TYR A 98 0.79 11.36 6.50
N HIS A 99 1.50 10.38 7.06
CA HIS A 99 0.97 9.04 7.34
C HIS A 99 0.71 8.86 8.83
N LYS A 100 -0.51 9.17 9.26
CA LYS A 100 -1.02 8.76 10.57
C LYS A 100 -1.57 7.35 10.45
N ILE A 101 -0.91 6.39 11.09
CA ILE A 101 -1.46 5.04 11.20
C ILE A 101 -2.36 5.04 12.44
N ALA A 102 -3.66 4.85 12.22
CA ALA A 102 -4.61 4.76 13.32
C ALA A 102 -4.32 3.52 14.18
N GLY A 103 -4.25 3.71 15.50
CA GLY A 103 -3.80 2.65 16.42
C GLY A 103 -2.35 2.22 16.18
N ALA A 104 -1.44 3.13 15.80
CA ALA A 104 -0.04 2.81 15.60
C ALA A 104 0.56 2.09 16.81
N ALA A 105 1.14 0.92 16.59
CA ALA A 105 1.96 0.22 17.56
C ALA A 105 3.43 0.45 17.19
N ASP A 106 4.26 0.72 18.19
CA ASP A 106 5.70 0.92 18.01
C ASP A 106 6.47 -0.42 18.03
N TYR A 107 5.95 -1.41 17.30
CA TYR A 107 6.60 -2.70 17.13
C TYR A 107 7.35 -2.77 15.80
N PHE A 108 8.49 -3.45 15.81
CA PHE A 108 9.31 -3.69 14.64
C PHE A 108 9.45 -5.17 14.36
N LEU A 109 9.52 -5.53 13.09
CA LEU A 109 9.61 -6.92 12.68
C LEU A 109 10.91 -7.55 13.18
N ASN A 110 12.01 -6.80 13.19
CA ASN A 110 13.33 -7.28 13.64
C ASN A 110 13.34 -7.75 15.10
N ASP A 111 12.56 -7.12 15.97
CA ASP A 111 12.57 -7.39 17.41
C ASP A 111 11.91 -8.73 17.73
N VAL A 112 10.96 -9.17 16.90
CA VAL A 112 10.24 -10.43 17.05
C VAL A 112 10.83 -11.59 16.24
N LEU A 113 11.83 -11.35 15.37
CA LEU A 113 12.47 -12.41 14.58
C LEU A 113 13.09 -13.52 15.43
N PRO A 114 13.79 -13.25 16.55
CA PRO A 114 14.34 -14.31 17.39
C PRO A 114 13.25 -15.21 17.98
N TYR A 115 12.12 -14.63 18.38
CA TYR A 115 10.97 -15.39 18.86
C TYR A 115 10.37 -16.27 17.76
N LEU A 116 10.14 -15.69 16.57
CA LEU A 116 9.63 -16.44 15.41
C LEU A 116 10.57 -17.58 15.00
N ALA A 117 11.88 -17.35 15.02
CA ALA A 117 12.87 -18.38 14.68
C ALA A 117 12.81 -19.56 15.65
N LYS A 118 12.67 -19.28 16.96
CA LYS A 118 12.49 -20.30 18.00
C LYS A 118 11.21 -21.12 17.80
N GLU A 119 10.08 -20.47 17.58
CA GLU A 119 8.78 -21.15 17.41
C GLU A 119 8.72 -21.96 16.10
N LEU A 120 9.38 -21.50 15.03
CA LEU A 120 9.47 -22.21 13.76
C LEU A 120 10.56 -23.28 13.72
N ASN A 121 11.29 -23.48 14.82
CA ASN A 121 12.41 -24.41 14.95
C ASN A 121 13.48 -24.22 13.85
N VAL A 122 13.85 -22.95 13.60
CA VAL A 122 14.90 -22.57 12.65
C VAL A 122 16.02 -21.79 13.33
N PRO A 123 17.27 -21.88 12.85
CA PRO A 123 18.41 -21.26 13.53
C PRO A 123 18.33 -19.73 13.58
N ILE A 124 17.90 -19.10 12.49
CA ILE A 124 17.77 -17.65 12.37
C ILE A 124 16.78 -17.32 11.25
N LEU A 125 16.12 -16.17 11.34
CA LEU A 125 15.36 -15.58 10.25
C LEU A 125 16.08 -14.35 9.71
N ILE A 126 16.55 -14.40 8.47
CA ILE A 126 17.26 -13.32 7.82
C ILE A 126 16.29 -12.61 6.84
N PRO A 127 15.96 -11.33 7.05
CA PRO A 127 15.08 -10.58 6.16
C PRO A 127 15.66 -10.46 4.73
N SER A 128 14.87 -10.80 3.71
CA SER A 128 15.31 -10.71 2.31
C SER A 128 14.58 -9.60 1.54
N PHE A 129 13.30 -9.79 1.24
CA PHE A 129 12.47 -8.77 0.57
C PHE A 129 10.98 -9.04 0.77
N GLY A 130 10.15 -8.02 0.53
CA GLY A 130 8.71 -8.13 0.67
C GLY A 130 8.04 -6.79 0.84
N ALA A 131 6.91 -6.83 1.55
CA ALA A 131 6.08 -5.69 1.90
C ALA A 131 6.85 -4.60 2.68
N GLU A 132 6.79 -3.35 2.21
CA GLU A 132 7.26 -2.17 2.93
C GLU A 132 6.34 -1.78 4.10
N LYS A 133 6.71 -0.75 4.87
CA LYS A 133 5.92 -0.27 6.02
C LYS A 133 4.46 0.04 5.66
N TYR A 134 4.24 0.82 4.61
CA TYR A 134 2.90 1.28 4.20
C TYR A 134 2.22 0.34 3.20
N MET A 135 2.50 -0.97 3.29
CA MET A 135 1.80 -2.01 2.55
C MET A 135 1.69 -3.26 3.42
N SER A 136 0.67 -4.07 3.17
CA SER A 136 0.56 -5.42 3.71
C SER A 136 0.99 -6.46 2.67
N GLY A 137 1.09 -7.73 3.05
CA GLY A 137 1.33 -8.83 2.11
C GLY A 137 2.67 -9.53 2.32
N VAL A 138 3.09 -10.28 1.30
CA VAL A 138 4.21 -11.22 1.40
C VAL A 138 5.50 -10.56 1.89
N TYR A 139 6.12 -11.16 2.91
CA TYR A 139 7.48 -10.85 3.32
C TYR A 139 8.30 -12.12 3.47
N VAL A 140 9.45 -12.18 2.79
CA VAL A 140 10.28 -13.38 2.63
C VAL A 140 11.56 -13.29 3.47
N PHE A 141 11.88 -14.38 4.15
CA PHE A 141 13.06 -14.62 4.95
C PHE A 141 13.82 -15.85 4.45
N GLY A 142 15.14 -15.84 4.63
CA GLY A 142 15.98 -17.03 4.52
C GLY A 142 16.44 -17.51 5.90
N ILE A 143 16.64 -18.82 6.07
CA ILE A 143 17.13 -19.38 7.33
C ILE A 143 18.66 -19.37 7.48
N ASN A 144 19.38 -19.08 6.39
CA ASN A 144 20.83 -19.00 6.35
C ASN A 144 21.29 -18.18 5.15
N GLU A 145 22.59 -17.86 5.12
CA GLU A 145 23.17 -17.02 4.07
C GLU A 145 23.10 -17.65 2.68
N LYS A 146 23.20 -18.98 2.58
CA LYS A 146 23.09 -19.70 1.29
C LYS A 146 21.70 -19.52 0.67
N VAL A 147 20.64 -19.60 1.47
CA VAL A 147 19.26 -19.38 1.02
C VAL A 147 19.06 -17.92 0.62
N CYS A 148 19.58 -16.95 1.40
CA CYS A 148 19.52 -15.54 1.04
C CYS A 148 20.20 -15.24 -0.31
N GLN A 149 21.34 -15.87 -0.58
CA GLN A 149 22.01 -15.79 -1.88
C GLN A 149 21.17 -16.40 -3.00
N GLN A 150 20.50 -17.54 -2.77
CA GLN A 150 19.58 -18.13 -3.76
C GLN A 150 18.38 -17.22 -4.05
N LEU A 151 17.80 -16.61 -3.02
CA LEU A 151 16.72 -15.63 -3.15
C LEU A 151 17.16 -14.40 -3.97
N GLU A 152 18.39 -13.92 -3.75
CA GLU A 152 18.96 -12.81 -4.52
C GLU A 152 19.20 -13.18 -5.99
N LEU A 153 19.69 -14.40 -6.27
CA LEU A 153 19.86 -14.90 -7.62
C LEU A 153 18.51 -15.06 -8.35
N SER A 154 17.51 -15.64 -7.67
CA SER A 154 16.13 -15.74 -8.15
C SER A 154 15.59 -14.38 -8.60
N ARG A 155 15.77 -13.35 -7.75
CA ARG A 155 15.37 -11.97 -8.04
C ARG A 155 16.02 -11.40 -9.31
N ARG A 156 17.29 -11.70 -9.55
CA ARG A 156 18.02 -11.24 -10.75
C ARG A 156 17.55 -11.94 -12.02
N ARG A 157 17.17 -13.21 -11.94
CA ARG A 157 16.69 -14.00 -13.08
C ARG A 157 15.34 -13.52 -13.61
N ILE A 158 14.44 -13.09 -12.73
CA ILE A 158 13.02 -12.86 -13.09
C ILE A 158 12.77 -11.52 -13.79
N GLN A 159 13.71 -10.57 -13.81
CA GLN A 159 13.77 -9.23 -14.48
C GLN A 159 12.49 -8.34 -14.53
N SER A 160 11.28 -8.86 -14.71
CA SER A 160 10.01 -8.13 -14.86
C SER A 160 8.79 -8.72 -14.13
N ARG A 161 8.72 -10.02 -13.77
CA ARG A 161 7.47 -10.67 -13.29
C ARG A 161 7.45 -11.09 -11.81
N TYR A 162 8.22 -10.43 -10.96
CA TYR A 162 8.50 -10.99 -9.63
C TYR A 162 7.46 -10.63 -8.55
N ARG A 163 6.68 -9.55 -8.68
CA ARG A 163 5.77 -9.09 -7.62
C ARG A 163 4.45 -8.60 -8.22
N LYS A 164 3.37 -9.17 -7.73
CA LYS A 164 1.98 -8.81 -8.03
C LYS A 164 1.42 -8.08 -6.83
N TYR A 165 0.89 -6.90 -7.05
CA TYR A 165 0.24 -6.05 -6.06
C TYR A 165 -1.23 -5.91 -6.38
N TRP A 166 -2.06 -5.88 -5.35
CA TRP A 166 -3.43 -5.43 -5.46
C TRP A 166 -3.57 -4.07 -4.79
N VAL A 167 -4.26 -3.15 -5.46
CA VAL A 167 -4.47 -1.79 -4.99
C VAL A 167 -5.92 -1.37 -5.14
N VAL A 168 -6.41 -0.60 -4.17
CA VAL A 168 -7.69 0.12 -4.29
C VAL A 168 -7.38 1.57 -4.60
N THR A 169 -7.95 2.11 -5.69
CA THR A 169 -7.76 3.50 -6.10
C THR A 169 -8.99 4.35 -5.82
N THR A 170 -8.81 5.66 -5.66
CA THR A 170 -9.91 6.60 -5.31
C THR A 170 -10.81 6.98 -6.50
N ARG A 171 -10.58 6.38 -7.67
CA ARG A 171 -11.38 6.52 -8.90
C ARG A 171 -11.05 5.41 -9.89
N VAL A 172 -11.77 5.35 -10.99
CA VAL A 172 -11.43 4.50 -12.13
C VAL A 172 -10.32 5.15 -12.96
N PRO A 173 -9.24 4.42 -13.31
CA PRO A 173 -8.21 4.92 -14.22
C PRO A 173 -8.78 5.11 -15.64
N ASN A 174 -8.22 6.04 -16.42
CA ASN A 174 -8.68 6.27 -17.80
C ASN A 174 -8.47 5.04 -18.70
N GLU A 175 -7.39 4.31 -18.45
CA GLU A 175 -7.06 3.06 -19.14
C GLU A 175 -7.25 1.89 -18.17
N ILE A 176 -7.94 0.84 -18.62
CA ILE A 176 -8.27 -0.32 -17.78
C ILE A 176 -7.17 -1.39 -17.74
N LYS A 177 -6.21 -1.35 -18.67
CA LYS A 177 -5.06 -2.25 -18.72
C LYS A 177 -3.93 -1.62 -19.51
N GLY A 178 -2.69 -1.96 -19.19
CA GLY A 178 -1.56 -1.45 -19.94
C GLY A 178 -0.21 -1.99 -19.49
N LYS A 179 0.76 -1.91 -20.39
CA LYS A 179 2.16 -2.26 -20.14
C LYS A 179 3.03 -1.05 -20.36
N HIS A 180 3.84 -0.71 -19.37
CA HIS A 180 4.73 0.44 -19.42
C HIS A 180 6.16 0.04 -19.06
N ARG A 181 7.10 0.53 -19.85
CA ARG A 181 8.53 0.56 -19.53
C ARG A 181 8.89 2.00 -19.20
N LEU A 182 9.17 2.27 -17.93
CA LEU A 182 9.36 3.60 -17.39
C LEU A 182 10.72 3.68 -16.68
N ALA A 183 11.14 4.90 -16.37
CA ALA A 183 12.25 5.15 -15.46
C ALA A 183 11.80 6.03 -14.30
N MET A 184 12.41 5.84 -13.13
CA MET A 184 12.27 6.75 -12.00
C MET A 184 13.58 7.50 -11.79
N VAL A 185 13.47 8.77 -11.40
CA VAL A 185 14.60 9.60 -10.96
C VAL A 185 14.21 10.40 -9.72
N LEU A 186 15.21 10.88 -8.98
CA LEU A 186 14.99 11.87 -7.93
C LEU A 186 15.14 13.28 -8.52
N LYS A 187 14.03 13.99 -8.68
CA LYS A 187 14.05 15.43 -9.02
C LYS A 187 14.53 16.18 -7.78
N THR A 188 15.38 17.18 -7.96
CA THR A 188 15.87 18.05 -6.88
C THR A 188 15.18 19.41 -6.99
N SER A 189 14.66 19.94 -5.87
CA SER A 189 14.12 21.30 -5.81
C SER A 189 15.23 22.35 -5.78
N ALA A 190 14.86 23.62 -5.97
CA ALA A 190 15.78 24.74 -5.75
C ALA A 190 16.34 24.79 -4.31
N SER A 191 15.63 24.22 -3.34
CA SER A 191 16.06 24.11 -1.93
C SER A 191 16.86 22.84 -1.63
N GLY A 192 17.21 22.03 -2.64
CA GLY A 192 17.97 20.79 -2.48
C GLY A 192 17.14 19.56 -2.07
N ASN A 193 15.83 19.71 -1.83
CA ASN A 193 14.96 18.59 -1.48
C ASN A 193 14.77 17.66 -2.68
N LYS A 194 14.88 16.35 -2.45
CA LYS A 194 14.73 15.35 -3.50
C LYS A 194 13.38 14.65 -3.42
N LYS A 195 12.64 14.60 -4.53
CA LYS A 195 11.36 13.86 -4.64
C LYS A 195 11.38 12.96 -5.88
N PRO A 196 10.88 11.72 -5.80
CA PRO A 196 10.84 10.82 -6.94
C PRO A 196 9.84 11.29 -8.00
N ILE A 197 10.19 11.13 -9.27
CA ILE A 197 9.30 11.33 -10.42
C ILE A 197 9.43 10.16 -11.40
N ILE A 198 8.40 9.94 -12.21
CA ILE A 198 8.39 8.95 -13.30
C ILE A 198 8.67 9.67 -14.62
N LEU A 199 9.55 9.08 -15.43
CA LEU A 199 9.90 9.51 -16.77
C LEU A 199 9.50 8.44 -17.79
N THR A 200 8.96 8.89 -18.92
CA THR A 200 8.67 8.06 -20.10
C THR A 200 9.86 7.93 -21.03
N GLN A 201 10.81 8.88 -20.95
CA GLN A 201 12.04 8.91 -21.74
C GLN A 201 13.23 9.15 -20.81
N TRP A 202 14.35 8.47 -21.07
CA TRP A 202 15.58 8.57 -20.28
C TRP A 202 16.81 8.24 -21.12
N SER A 203 17.99 8.64 -20.67
CA SER A 203 19.25 8.27 -21.30
C SER A 203 19.81 6.96 -20.72
N ASN A 204 20.40 6.13 -21.57
CA ASN A 204 21.10 4.92 -21.13
C ASN A 204 22.27 5.24 -20.18
N ASN A 205 22.89 6.41 -20.35
CA ASN A 205 23.95 6.88 -19.47
C ASN A 205 23.44 7.15 -18.04
N ALA A 206 22.25 7.75 -17.89
CA ALA A 206 21.64 7.94 -16.56
C ALA A 206 21.35 6.60 -15.86
N VAL A 207 20.97 5.57 -16.61
CA VAL A 207 20.79 4.22 -16.06
C VAL A 207 22.12 3.62 -15.63
N LYS A 208 23.16 3.69 -16.48
CA LYS A 208 24.52 3.20 -16.16
C LYS A 208 25.12 3.90 -14.94
N ARG A 209 24.89 5.22 -14.79
CA ARG A 209 25.30 6.02 -13.62
C ARG A 209 24.41 5.84 -12.39
N ASN A 210 23.41 4.95 -12.43
CA ASN A 210 22.45 4.71 -11.35
C ASN A 210 21.58 5.93 -10.95
N GLU A 211 21.52 6.97 -11.79
CA GLU A 211 20.68 8.15 -11.61
C GLU A 211 19.22 7.86 -11.97
N ALA A 212 18.99 6.98 -12.95
CA ALA A 212 17.68 6.51 -13.37
C ALA A 212 17.50 5.02 -13.06
N LYS A 213 16.34 4.65 -12.52
CA LYS A 213 15.98 3.26 -12.21
C LYS A 213 14.85 2.80 -13.10
N ILE A 214 15.12 1.79 -13.94
CA ILE A 214 14.12 1.22 -14.85
C ILE A 214 13.04 0.49 -14.03
N MET A 215 11.81 0.70 -14.45
CA MET A 215 10.61 0.13 -13.85
C MET A 215 9.69 -0.36 -14.97
N ASN A 216 9.53 -1.67 -15.06
CA ASN A 216 8.53 -2.31 -15.92
C ASN A 216 7.26 -2.50 -15.08
N ILE A 217 6.12 -2.09 -15.62
CA ILE A 217 4.81 -2.26 -15.00
C ILE A 217 3.85 -2.87 -16.02
N ASP A 218 3.11 -3.87 -15.59
CA ASP A 218 1.92 -4.38 -16.24
C ASP A 218 0.77 -4.20 -15.26
N TYR A 219 -0.37 -3.69 -15.71
CA TYR A 219 -1.53 -3.50 -14.84
C TYR A 219 -2.83 -3.82 -15.56
N LYS A 220 -3.83 -4.22 -14.77
CA LYS A 220 -5.20 -4.42 -15.21
C LYS A 220 -6.17 -4.09 -14.08
N VAL A 221 -7.28 -3.45 -14.41
CA VAL A 221 -8.42 -3.30 -13.52
C VAL A 221 -9.07 -4.67 -13.35
N ILE A 222 -9.21 -5.11 -12.10
CA ILE A 222 -9.90 -6.36 -11.75
C ILE A 222 -11.40 -6.09 -11.64
N SER A 223 -11.77 -5.05 -10.90
CA SER A 223 -13.16 -4.72 -10.61
C SER A 223 -13.32 -3.24 -10.32
N ASN A 224 -14.48 -2.68 -10.64
CA ASN A 224 -14.88 -1.33 -10.27
C ASN A 224 -15.93 -1.40 -9.16
N SER A 225 -15.97 -0.39 -8.31
CA SER A 225 -16.97 -0.28 -7.26
C SER A 225 -18.30 0.23 -7.81
N MET A 226 -19.31 0.22 -6.94
CA MET A 226 -20.58 0.87 -7.21
C MET A 226 -20.39 2.31 -7.73
N HIS A 227 -21.11 2.67 -8.78
CA HIS A 227 -21.05 3.98 -9.43
C HIS A 227 -19.66 4.39 -9.94
N ASN A 228 -18.72 3.45 -10.15
CA ASN A 228 -17.38 3.72 -10.64
C ASN A 228 -16.60 4.74 -9.76
N LEU A 229 -16.82 4.71 -8.45
CA LEU A 229 -16.16 5.60 -7.50
C LEU A 229 -14.72 5.19 -7.19
N SER A 230 -14.37 3.92 -7.41
CA SER A 230 -13.06 3.34 -7.16
C SER A 230 -12.83 2.10 -8.02
N SER A 231 -11.57 1.66 -8.09
CA SER A 231 -11.20 0.41 -8.77
C SER A 231 -10.28 -0.43 -7.89
N LEU A 232 -10.43 -1.74 -7.99
CA LEU A 232 -9.45 -2.74 -7.60
C LEU A 232 -8.57 -3.03 -8.81
N ILE A 233 -7.26 -2.82 -8.68
CA ILE A 233 -6.30 -2.95 -9.78
C ILE A 233 -5.21 -3.95 -9.39
N GLU A 234 -4.91 -4.89 -10.30
CA GLU A 234 -3.71 -5.72 -10.24
C GLU A 234 -2.56 -4.97 -10.92
N ILE A 235 -1.44 -4.83 -10.24
CA ILE A 235 -0.22 -4.23 -10.76
C ILE A 235 0.92 -5.23 -10.58
N VAL A 236 1.58 -5.61 -11.67
CA VAL A 236 2.83 -6.37 -11.64
C VAL A 236 3.97 -5.41 -11.91
N SER A 237 4.99 -5.39 -11.05
CA SER A 237 6.09 -4.43 -11.20
C SER A 237 7.46 -5.01 -10.93
N SER A 238 8.43 -4.50 -11.72
CA SER A 238 9.86 -4.79 -11.55
C SER A 238 10.58 -3.87 -10.56
N SER A 239 9.95 -2.80 -10.04
CA SER A 239 10.61 -1.87 -9.10
C SER A 239 9.96 -1.85 -7.72
N ARG A 240 10.80 -1.67 -6.69
CA ARG A 240 10.42 -1.38 -5.30
C ARG A 240 11.03 -0.09 -4.76
N LYS A 241 11.62 0.72 -5.64
CA LYS A 241 12.32 1.94 -5.21
C LYS A 241 11.33 3.09 -5.16
N TRP A 242 11.50 3.93 -4.13
CA TRP A 242 10.83 5.22 -4.00
C TRP A 242 9.30 5.16 -4.13
N HIS A 243 8.68 4.12 -3.55
CA HIS A 243 7.23 3.92 -3.61
C HIS A 243 6.67 3.94 -5.04
N SER A 244 7.37 3.27 -5.96
CA SER A 244 7.05 3.13 -7.38
C SER A 244 5.57 2.94 -7.68
N ILE A 245 4.91 1.97 -7.02
CA ILE A 245 3.51 1.62 -7.28
C ILE A 245 2.56 2.77 -6.95
N ARG A 246 2.78 3.40 -5.80
CA ARG A 246 2.02 4.55 -5.32
C ARG A 246 2.14 5.74 -6.25
N LEU A 247 3.37 6.05 -6.65
CA LEU A 247 3.64 7.13 -7.59
C LEU A 247 3.07 6.83 -8.99
N PHE A 248 3.15 5.58 -9.45
CA PHE A 248 2.58 5.15 -10.72
C PHE A 248 1.05 5.31 -10.75
N ALA A 249 0.34 4.79 -9.74
CA ALA A 249 -1.12 4.91 -9.65
C ALA A 249 -1.56 6.39 -9.64
N SER A 250 -0.89 7.23 -8.85
CA SER A 250 -1.19 8.66 -8.83
C SER A 250 -0.87 9.33 -10.18
N THR A 251 0.38 9.25 -10.66
CA THR A 251 0.82 10.14 -11.76
C THR A 251 0.65 9.55 -13.15
N MET A 252 0.67 8.24 -13.33
CA MET A 252 0.48 7.63 -14.66
C MET A 252 -0.99 7.29 -14.90
N LEU A 253 -1.68 6.75 -13.89
CA LEU A 253 -3.09 6.37 -14.03
C LEU A 253 -4.08 7.49 -13.68
N TYR A 254 -3.59 8.62 -13.14
CA TYR A 254 -4.42 9.68 -12.55
C TYR A 254 -5.43 9.15 -11.52
N SER A 255 -5.07 8.05 -10.87
CA SER A 255 -5.95 7.31 -9.97
C SER A 255 -5.18 6.95 -8.68
N PRO A 256 -5.05 7.90 -7.75
CA PRO A 256 -4.35 7.69 -6.49
C PRO A 256 -4.83 6.46 -5.72
N ILE A 257 -3.90 5.78 -5.03
CA ILE A 257 -4.25 4.68 -4.12
C ILE A 257 -4.98 5.26 -2.91
N LEU A 258 -6.07 4.60 -2.50
CA LEU A 258 -6.86 4.94 -1.32
C LEU A 258 -5.97 4.94 -0.07
N GLY A 259 -5.99 6.03 0.70
CA GLY A 259 -5.14 6.24 1.88
C GLY A 259 -3.71 6.73 1.57
N ASP A 260 -3.34 6.97 0.31
CA ASP A 260 -2.02 7.51 -0.03
C ASP A 260 -1.90 9.02 0.20
N ASN A 261 -1.54 9.38 1.42
CA ASN A 261 -1.35 10.78 1.81
C ASN A 261 -0.01 11.40 1.36
N VAL A 262 0.87 10.67 0.64
CA VAL A 262 2.20 11.21 0.21
C VAL A 262 2.22 11.49 -1.28
N HIS A 263 1.65 10.59 -2.08
CA HIS A 263 1.61 10.75 -3.53
C HIS A 263 0.22 11.08 -4.05
N GLY A 264 -0.84 10.86 -3.27
CA GLY A 264 -2.20 11.05 -3.79
C GLY A 264 -2.54 12.48 -4.19
N SER A 265 -2.00 13.48 -3.50
CA SER A 265 -2.16 14.92 -3.80
C SER A 265 -1.37 15.40 -5.02
N ARG A 266 -0.54 14.54 -5.63
CA ARG A 266 0.21 14.86 -6.86
C ARG A 266 -0.67 14.86 -8.10
N VAL A 267 -1.95 14.54 -7.94
CA VAL A 267 -2.96 14.68 -8.97
C VAL A 267 -4.18 15.33 -8.36
N GLN A 268 -4.74 16.32 -9.04
CA GLN A 268 -5.90 17.08 -8.58
C GLN A 268 -6.83 17.36 -9.75
N GLU A 269 -8.12 17.43 -9.44
CA GLU A 269 -9.15 17.84 -10.39
C GLU A 269 -9.25 19.37 -10.39
N ILE A 270 -9.09 19.96 -11.57
CA ILE A 270 -9.20 21.40 -11.83
C ILE A 270 -10.14 21.57 -13.02
N MET A 271 -11.27 22.23 -12.79
CA MET A 271 -12.33 22.46 -13.80
C MET A 271 -12.72 21.18 -14.57
N GLY A 272 -12.97 20.08 -13.84
CA GLY A 272 -13.37 18.79 -14.41
C GLY A 272 -12.24 18.00 -15.07
N THR A 273 -11.00 18.53 -15.07
CA THR A 273 -9.84 17.87 -15.68
C THR A 273 -8.81 17.51 -14.62
N TRP A 274 -8.29 16.29 -14.70
CA TRP A 274 -7.27 15.81 -13.77
C TRP A 274 -5.88 16.16 -14.26
N LEU A 275 -5.13 16.87 -13.42
CA LEU A 275 -3.81 17.40 -13.75
C LEU A 275 -2.75 16.91 -12.77
N LYS A 276 -1.54 16.70 -13.28
CA LYS A 276 -0.34 16.43 -12.47
C LYS A 276 0.08 17.71 -11.77
N ILE A 277 0.31 17.62 -10.48
CA ILE A 277 0.85 18.70 -9.66
C ILE A 277 2.35 18.52 -9.53
N ASP A 278 3.10 19.62 -9.65
CA ASP A 278 4.55 19.57 -9.42
C ASP A 278 4.82 19.04 -8.00
N PRO A 279 5.71 18.05 -7.84
CA PRO A 279 5.94 17.43 -6.54
C PRO A 279 6.46 18.41 -5.48
N PHE A 280 6.91 19.61 -5.83
CA PHE A 280 7.38 20.65 -4.91
C PHE A 280 6.39 21.80 -4.73
N ALA A 281 5.21 21.74 -5.34
CA ALA A 281 4.14 22.70 -5.05
C ALA A 281 3.58 22.50 -3.63
N ASP A 282 3.15 23.58 -3.00
CA ASP A 282 2.60 23.54 -1.62
C ASP A 282 1.34 22.67 -1.54
N SER A 283 0.51 22.66 -2.59
CA SER A 283 -0.68 21.82 -2.71
C SER A 283 -0.37 20.31 -2.76
N SER A 284 0.87 19.92 -3.05
CA SER A 284 1.30 18.52 -2.97
C SER A 284 1.50 18.02 -1.52
N CYS A 285 1.47 18.93 -0.54
CA CYS A 285 1.57 18.59 0.88
C CYS A 285 0.19 18.44 1.55
N ASP A 286 -0.90 18.73 0.84
CA ASP A 286 -2.25 18.58 1.39
C ASP A 286 -2.75 17.14 1.29
N LEU A 287 -3.74 16.79 2.11
CA LEU A 287 -4.42 15.50 1.98
C LEU A 287 -5.08 15.39 0.60
N PRO A 288 -5.01 14.21 -0.06
CA PRO A 288 -5.71 14.00 -1.32
C PRO A 288 -7.21 14.23 -1.13
N LYS A 289 -7.86 14.90 -2.08
CA LYS A 289 -9.32 15.05 -2.05
C LYS A 289 -9.96 13.72 -2.45
N ILE A 290 -10.77 13.15 -1.57
CA ILE A 290 -11.54 11.93 -1.83
C ILE A 290 -13.00 12.30 -2.09
N ASN A 291 -13.63 11.60 -3.04
CA ASN A 291 -15.05 11.78 -3.35
C ASN A 291 -15.91 11.51 -2.09
N ARG A 292 -16.90 12.38 -1.84
CA ARG A 292 -17.76 12.30 -0.66
C ARG A 292 -18.58 11.01 -0.61
N GLN A 293 -19.13 10.57 -1.73
CA GLN A 293 -19.88 9.30 -1.82
C GLN A 293 -18.97 8.10 -1.50
N LEU A 294 -17.71 8.14 -1.93
CA LEU A 294 -16.74 7.09 -1.58
C LEU A 294 -16.47 7.07 -0.07
N LEU A 295 -16.36 8.24 0.58
CA LEU A 295 -16.21 8.32 2.03
C LEU A 295 -17.46 7.84 2.78
N GLU A 296 -18.66 8.14 2.26
CA GLU A 296 -19.94 7.67 2.80
C GLU A 296 -20.06 6.14 2.72
N LEU A 297 -19.67 5.52 1.60
CA LEU A 297 -19.60 4.05 1.48
C LEU A 297 -18.62 3.41 2.47
N LEU A 298 -17.56 4.12 2.82
CA LEU A 298 -16.58 3.68 3.82
C LEU A 298 -16.98 4.10 5.25
N ASN A 299 -18.14 4.73 5.46
CA ASN A 299 -18.57 5.24 6.76
C ASN A 299 -17.51 6.14 7.45
N ILE A 300 -16.88 7.03 6.68
CA ILE A 300 -15.83 7.94 7.15
C ILE A 300 -16.23 9.38 6.88
N LYS A 301 -16.11 10.24 7.90
CA LYS A 301 -16.28 11.69 7.72
C LYS A 301 -15.04 12.28 7.04
N PRO A 302 -15.17 13.34 6.20
CA PRO A 302 -14.00 14.00 5.59
C PRO A 302 -12.94 14.44 6.59
N SER A 303 -13.32 14.83 7.81
CA SER A 303 -12.40 15.19 8.90
C SER A 303 -11.58 14.01 9.44
N GLN A 304 -12.02 12.77 9.19
CA GLN A 304 -11.39 11.53 9.66
C GLN A 304 -10.59 10.81 8.57
N GLN A 305 -10.48 11.38 7.35
CA GLN A 305 -9.82 10.75 6.22
C GLN A 305 -8.40 10.25 6.51
N GLU A 306 -7.69 10.90 7.43
CA GLU A 306 -6.33 10.53 7.84
C GLU A 306 -6.22 9.12 8.43
N ILE A 307 -7.31 8.49 8.88
CA ILE A 307 -7.29 7.12 9.44
C ILE A 307 -7.22 6.04 8.35
N ILE A 308 -7.51 6.38 7.09
CA ILE A 308 -7.60 5.41 5.99
C ILE A 308 -6.19 4.85 5.70
N PRO A 309 -5.97 3.53 5.84
CA PRO A 309 -4.67 2.94 5.52
C PRO A 309 -4.42 2.97 4.01
N VAL A 310 -3.14 2.92 3.61
CA VAL A 310 -2.81 2.76 2.19
C VAL A 310 -3.26 1.38 1.73
N HIS A 311 -4.22 1.33 0.81
CA HIS A 311 -4.74 0.09 0.24
C HIS A 311 -3.80 -0.43 -0.85
N LEU A 312 -2.63 -0.88 -0.40
CA LEU A 312 -1.60 -1.52 -1.22
C LEU A 312 -1.21 -2.83 -0.54
N HIS A 313 -1.47 -3.93 -1.23
CA HIS A 313 -1.18 -5.27 -0.74
C HIS A 313 -0.26 -5.99 -1.73
N LEU A 314 0.87 -6.51 -1.24
CA LEU A 314 1.74 -7.38 -2.03
C LEU A 314 1.14 -8.78 -2.06
N LYS A 315 0.27 -9.03 -3.04
CA LYS A 315 -0.53 -10.25 -3.20
C LYS A 315 0.33 -11.48 -3.44
N SER A 316 1.31 -11.40 -4.35
CA SER A 316 2.19 -12.53 -4.58
C SER A 316 3.59 -12.18 -5.07
N VAL A 317 4.50 -13.10 -4.80
CA VAL A 317 5.90 -13.05 -5.22
C VAL A 317 6.23 -14.31 -6.01
N HIS A 318 6.83 -14.14 -7.18
CA HIS A 318 7.34 -15.24 -8.00
C HIS A 318 8.85 -15.35 -7.83
N LEU A 319 9.32 -16.57 -7.57
CA LEU A 319 10.71 -16.97 -7.34
C LEU A 319 11.07 -18.16 -8.25
N ILE A 320 12.32 -18.21 -8.69
CA ILE A 320 12.92 -19.33 -9.42
C ILE A 320 14.06 -19.87 -8.56
N ILE A 321 13.83 -21.04 -7.94
CA ILE A 321 14.70 -21.60 -6.90
C ILE A 321 15.47 -22.80 -7.42
N GLY A 322 16.68 -22.99 -6.89
CA GLY A 322 17.51 -24.16 -7.15
C GLY A 322 18.26 -24.15 -8.48
N LYS A 323 19.00 -25.24 -8.71
CA LYS A 323 19.71 -25.50 -9.98
C LYS A 323 18.74 -25.89 -11.09
N GLU A 324 17.69 -26.62 -10.74
CA GLU A 324 16.62 -27.08 -11.63
C GLU A 324 15.65 -25.97 -12.05
N LYS A 325 15.81 -24.75 -11.51
CA LYS A 325 14.99 -23.57 -11.82
C LYS A 325 13.48 -23.83 -11.60
N LYS A 326 13.13 -24.42 -10.46
CA LYS A 326 11.74 -24.63 -10.07
C LYS A 326 11.04 -23.29 -9.85
N ASP A 327 9.88 -23.12 -10.46
CA ASP A 327 9.01 -21.97 -10.23
C ASP A 327 8.27 -22.12 -8.89
N LEU A 328 8.39 -21.10 -8.05
CA LEU A 328 7.68 -20.98 -6.78
C LEU A 328 6.92 -19.65 -6.76
N VAL A 329 5.62 -19.71 -6.54
CA VAL A 329 4.78 -18.53 -6.30
C VAL A 329 4.29 -18.58 -4.85
N ILE A 330 4.62 -17.53 -4.10
CA ILE A 330 4.15 -17.35 -2.72
C ILE A 330 3.05 -16.30 -2.74
N GLU A 331 1.85 -16.66 -2.30
CA GLU A 331 0.69 -15.76 -2.28
C GLU A 331 0.25 -15.46 -0.84
N ALA A 332 -0.13 -14.21 -0.59
CA ALA A 332 -0.70 -13.76 0.68
C ALA A 332 -2.22 -13.58 0.55
N PRO A 333 -3.02 -13.95 1.58
CA PRO A 333 -4.41 -13.56 1.66
C PRO A 333 -4.55 -12.06 1.97
N LEU A 334 -5.71 -11.47 1.64
CA LEU A 334 -5.99 -10.09 2.01
C LEU A 334 -6.08 -9.95 3.53
N MET A 335 -5.56 -8.84 4.05
CA MET A 335 -5.63 -8.50 5.48
C MET A 335 -6.94 -7.78 5.79
N ASP A 336 -7.46 -7.94 7.00
CA ASP A 336 -8.82 -7.50 7.39
C ASP A 336 -9.20 -6.08 6.96
N PRO A 337 -8.35 -5.03 7.13
CA PRO A 337 -8.73 -3.68 6.73
C PRO A 337 -8.88 -3.54 5.21
N PHE A 338 -8.05 -4.24 4.43
CA PHE A 338 -8.12 -4.22 2.97
C PHE A 338 -9.33 -5.02 2.48
N ASP A 339 -9.53 -6.21 3.05
CA ASP A 339 -10.66 -7.09 2.72
C ASP A 339 -12.01 -6.43 3.04
N TRP A 340 -12.12 -5.80 4.22
CA TRP A 340 -13.30 -5.04 4.61
C TRP A 340 -13.64 -3.95 3.58
N THR A 341 -12.64 -3.20 3.11
CA THR A 341 -12.84 -2.18 2.08
C THR A 341 -13.32 -2.77 0.77
N CYS A 342 -12.77 -3.91 0.36
CA CYS A 342 -13.24 -4.60 -0.84
C CYS A 342 -14.72 -4.98 -0.74
N LYS A 343 -15.15 -5.47 0.43
CA LYS A 343 -16.55 -5.80 0.72
C LYS A 343 -17.46 -4.57 0.73
N GLN A 344 -17.06 -3.48 1.40
CA GLN A 344 -17.84 -2.24 1.42
C GLN A 344 -18.03 -1.65 0.02
N LEU A 345 -16.99 -1.71 -0.81
CA LEU A 345 -17.02 -1.19 -2.18
C LEU A 345 -17.57 -2.19 -3.20
N LYS A 346 -17.96 -3.39 -2.75
CA LYS A 346 -18.53 -4.49 -3.53
C LYS A 346 -17.70 -4.84 -4.77
N PHE A 347 -16.38 -4.89 -4.62
CA PHE A 347 -15.52 -5.39 -5.69
C PHE A 347 -15.75 -6.88 -5.91
N LYS A 348 -15.82 -7.30 -7.18
CA LYS A 348 -15.85 -8.71 -7.56
C LYS A 348 -14.43 -9.26 -7.54
N ILE A 349 -14.10 -10.09 -6.54
CA ILE A 349 -12.76 -10.68 -6.42
C ILE A 349 -12.70 -11.98 -7.25
N PRO A 350 -11.63 -12.24 -8.03
CA PRO A 350 -11.54 -13.41 -8.91
C PRO A 350 -11.72 -14.76 -8.20
N ASP A 351 -11.30 -14.85 -6.93
CA ASP A 351 -11.42 -16.10 -6.15
C ASP A 351 -12.89 -16.37 -5.73
N GLU A 352 -13.73 -15.33 -5.58
CA GLU A 352 -15.16 -15.46 -5.31
C GLU A 352 -15.94 -15.86 -6.58
N ILE A 353 -15.49 -15.41 -7.75
CA ILE A 353 -16.12 -15.73 -9.05
C ILE A 353 -16.02 -17.23 -9.36
N ARG A 354 -14.93 -17.89 -8.94
CA ARG A 354 -14.77 -19.34 -9.13
C ARG A 354 -15.73 -20.16 -8.27
N ASN A 355 -16.07 -19.67 -7.08
CA ASN A 355 -17.00 -20.34 -6.18
C ASN A 355 -18.45 -20.09 -6.59
N SER A 356 -18.79 -18.88 -7.06
CA SER A 356 -20.15 -18.59 -7.56
C SER A 356 -20.45 -19.33 -8.86
N SER A 357 -19.47 -19.50 -9.77
CA SER A 357 -19.68 -20.26 -11.01
C SER A 357 -19.83 -21.77 -10.79
N ASN A 358 -19.46 -22.29 -9.62
CA ASN A 358 -19.66 -23.71 -9.29
C ASN A 358 -21.03 -23.94 -8.64
N GLU A 359 -21.56 -22.96 -7.90
CA GLU A 359 -22.92 -23.02 -7.34
C GLU A 359 -23.99 -22.85 -8.44
N ASP A 360 -23.77 -21.95 -9.40
CA ASP A 360 -24.71 -21.73 -10.52
C ASP A 360 -24.80 -22.94 -11.49
N ASN A 361 -23.73 -23.76 -11.59
CA ASN A 361 -23.73 -24.97 -12.43
C ASN A 361 -24.33 -26.19 -11.72
N GLU A 362 -24.33 -26.23 -10.38
CA GLU A 362 -25.00 -27.31 -9.63
C GLU A 362 -26.53 -27.10 -9.61
N GLU A 363 -27.03 -25.86 -9.56
CA GLU A 363 -28.47 -25.60 -9.66
C GLU A 363 -29.04 -25.92 -11.05
N GLU A 364 -28.29 -25.68 -12.13
CA GLU A 364 -28.75 -25.99 -13.51
C GLU A 364 -28.76 -27.51 -13.79
N LEU A 365 -27.86 -28.29 -13.18
CA LEU A 365 -27.83 -29.75 -13.27
C LEU A 365 -28.92 -30.44 -12.41
N VAL A 366 -29.38 -29.80 -11.34
CA VAL A 366 -30.50 -30.31 -10.53
C VAL A 366 -31.85 -30.09 -11.23
N TYR A 367 -31.99 -29.02 -12.03
CA TYR A 367 -33.23 -28.76 -12.79
C TYR A 367 -33.40 -29.66 -14.03
N MET A 368 -32.32 -30.15 -14.65
CA MET A 368 -32.45 -31.06 -15.81
C MET A 368 -32.71 -32.52 -15.43
N ASN A 369 -32.36 -32.96 -14.20
CA ASN A 369 -32.58 -34.35 -13.76
C ASN A 369 -33.95 -34.60 -13.10
N ALA A 370 -34.78 -33.57 -12.96
CA ALA A 370 -36.11 -33.66 -12.34
C ALA A 370 -37.28 -33.76 -13.33
N HIS A 371 -37.02 -33.84 -14.65
CA HIS A 371 -38.07 -33.86 -15.68
C HIS A 371 -38.06 -35.08 -16.62
N ASP A 372 -37.13 -36.02 -16.45
CA ASP A 372 -37.16 -37.33 -17.14
C ASP A 372 -37.56 -38.43 -16.15
N GLY A 373 -38.84 -38.46 -15.82
CA GLY A 373 -39.41 -39.42 -14.89
C GLY A 373 -40.93 -39.39 -14.85
N ASN A 374 -41.57 -39.60 -16.00
CA ASN A 374 -42.93 -40.13 -16.08
C ASN A 374 -43.18 -40.83 -17.41
#